data_AF-A0A9E5K6Q4-F1
#
_entry.id   AF-A0A9E5K6Q4-F1
#
_cell.length_a   1.000
_cell.length_b   1.000
_cell.length_c   1.000
_cell.angle_alpha   90.00
_cell.angle_beta   90.00
_cell.angle_gamma   90.00
#
_symmetry.space_group_name_H-M   'P 1'
#
loop_
_entity.id
_entity.type
_entity.pdbx_description
1 polymer ?
#
loop_
_entity_poly.entity_id
_entity_poly.type
_entity_poly.pdbx_seq_one_letter_code
_entity_poly.pdbx_strand_id
1 'polypeptide(L)'
;MNGPLLQTAKFFLLTVLLASCAIKRPAQDFKKFQDLEAQNSTPLEERSESQMEFPVTPGLAATPQENPSTKRPGITLVLGGAGVASYATVGLLKRLKTEGVKIDLIVASGWPAVFATGYGLLKSVHDLEWFAMRLEETDFKKACSVKGSEELGEISKLIESFFKKSELQETRIPIVIVPGNTEREGSGAFDSGDWATPLLRTVALPGLYRKFPEDPD
;
A
#
# COMPACT_ATOMS: atom_id res chain seq x y z
N MET A 1 -32.14 44.61 -2.49
CA MET A 1 -31.77 44.19 -1.12
C MET A 1 -30.80 43.02 -1.25
N ASN A 2 -29.50 43.29 -1.27
CA ASN A 2 -28.47 42.26 -1.38
C ASN A 2 -28.07 41.85 0.04
N GLY A 3 -28.50 40.66 0.46
CA GLY A 3 -28.32 40.18 1.82
C GLY A 3 -26.86 39.80 2.16
N PRO A 4 -26.50 39.80 3.47
CA PRO A 4 -25.14 39.54 3.96
C PRO A 4 -24.59 38.14 3.61
N LEU A 5 -25.46 37.21 3.20
CA LEU A 5 -25.13 35.83 2.80
C LEU A 5 -24.38 35.73 1.46
N LEU A 6 -24.64 36.66 0.52
CA LEU A 6 -23.97 36.64 -0.79
C LEU A 6 -22.53 37.19 -0.70
N GLN A 7 -22.26 38.01 0.32
CA GLN A 7 -20.96 38.65 0.52
C GLN A 7 -19.98 37.71 1.24
N THR A 8 -20.46 36.90 2.19
CA THR A 8 -19.67 35.85 2.84
C THR A 8 -19.33 34.70 1.89
N ALA A 9 -20.26 34.30 1.02
CA ALA A 9 -20.00 33.27 0.01
C ALA A 9 -18.92 33.70 -1.01
N LYS A 10 -18.92 34.97 -1.43
CA LYS A 10 -17.86 35.52 -2.30
C LYS A 10 -16.50 35.60 -1.61
N PHE A 11 -16.48 35.94 -0.32
CA PHE A 11 -15.23 35.97 0.45
C PHE A 11 -14.64 34.57 0.62
N PHE A 12 -15.48 33.56 0.86
CA PHE A 12 -15.06 32.17 1.02
C PHE A 12 -14.55 31.56 -0.29
N LEU A 13 -15.21 31.87 -1.43
CA LEU A 13 -14.75 31.41 -2.74
C LEU A 13 -13.41 32.07 -3.13
N LEU A 14 -13.21 33.34 -2.75
CA LEU A 14 -11.97 34.08 -3.01
C LEU A 14 -10.80 33.56 -2.15
N THR A 15 -11.02 33.19 -0.89
CA THR A 15 -9.99 32.57 -0.05
C THR A 15 -9.61 31.16 -0.50
N VAL A 16 -10.56 30.36 -0.98
CA VAL A 16 -10.27 29.03 -1.56
C VAL A 16 -9.45 29.13 -2.86
N LEU A 17 -9.76 30.12 -3.71
CA LEU A 17 -9.00 30.37 -4.95
C LEU A 17 -7.56 30.85 -4.67
N LEU A 18 -7.36 31.68 -3.63
CA LEU A 18 -6.01 32.16 -3.28
C LEU A 18 -5.14 31.10 -2.57
N ALA A 19 -5.75 30.12 -1.89
CA ALA A 19 -5.01 29.00 -1.29
C ALA A 19 -4.53 27.96 -2.33
N SER A 20 -5.17 27.90 -3.50
CA SER A 20 -4.83 26.94 -4.56
C SER A 20 -3.48 27.24 -5.25
N CYS A 21 -2.99 28.48 -5.18
CA CYS A 21 -1.70 28.87 -5.75
C CYS A 21 -0.48 28.52 -4.87
N ALA A 22 -0.69 28.04 -3.63
CA ALA A 22 0.41 27.70 -2.72
C ALA A 22 0.86 26.22 -2.80
N ILE A 23 0.19 25.39 -3.61
CA ILE A 23 0.63 24.02 -3.89
C ILE A 23 1.76 24.10 -4.91
N LYS A 24 2.99 24.25 -4.41
CA LYS A 24 4.21 24.13 -5.20
C LYS A 24 4.18 22.80 -5.97
N ARG A 25 4.34 22.91 -7.29
CA ARG A 25 4.33 21.81 -8.26
C ARG A 25 5.32 20.68 -7.87
N PRO A 26 4.96 19.40 -8.05
CA PRO A 26 5.79 18.22 -7.73
C PRO A 26 7.01 18.00 -8.65
N ALA A 27 7.31 18.95 -9.54
CA ALA A 27 8.41 18.83 -10.50
C ALA A 27 9.80 18.84 -9.86
N GLN A 28 9.96 19.48 -8.68
CA GLN A 28 11.24 19.50 -7.98
C GLN A 28 11.55 18.16 -7.28
N ASP A 29 10.53 17.45 -6.80
CA ASP A 29 10.71 16.14 -6.19
C ASP A 29 11.06 15.09 -7.24
N PHE A 30 10.48 15.17 -8.44
CA PHE A 30 10.79 14.25 -9.54
C PHE A 30 12.25 14.37 -10.01
N LYS A 31 12.79 15.59 -10.07
CA LYS A 31 14.20 15.81 -10.41
C LYS A 31 15.12 15.23 -9.33
N LYS A 32 14.76 15.36 -8.06
CA LYS A 32 15.49 14.75 -6.94
C LYS A 32 15.53 13.22 -7.02
N PHE A 33 14.45 12.57 -7.50
CA PHE A 33 14.46 11.12 -7.74
C PHE A 33 15.32 10.73 -8.96
N GLN A 34 15.27 11.49 -10.05
CA GLN A 34 16.13 11.26 -11.23
C GLN A 34 17.62 11.47 -10.91
N ASP A 35 17.95 12.48 -10.10
CA ASP A 35 19.32 12.76 -9.68
C ASP A 35 19.85 11.63 -8.77
N LEU A 36 19.00 11.04 -7.93
CA LEU A 36 19.34 9.87 -7.10
C LEU A 36 19.51 8.59 -7.93
N GLU A 37 18.68 8.40 -8.95
CA GLU A 37 18.78 7.26 -9.87
C GLU A 37 20.02 7.37 -10.78
N ALA A 38 20.37 8.59 -11.21
CA ALA A 38 21.60 8.88 -11.95
C ALA A 38 22.87 8.71 -11.09
N GLN A 39 22.81 9.00 -9.79
CA GLN A 39 23.91 8.75 -8.86
C GLN A 39 24.14 7.26 -8.60
N ASN A 40 23.09 6.44 -8.64
CA ASN A 40 23.17 5.01 -8.40
C ASN A 40 23.43 4.16 -9.67
N SER A 41 23.57 4.79 -10.83
CA SER A 41 23.80 4.14 -12.13
C SER A 41 25.18 4.46 -12.71
N THR A 42 26.23 4.40 -11.88
CA THR A 42 27.59 4.24 -12.38
C THR A 42 27.84 2.75 -12.71
N PRO A 43 28.44 2.41 -13.87
CA PRO A 43 28.76 1.03 -14.22
C PRO A 43 29.67 0.40 -13.15
N LEU A 44 29.46 -0.89 -12.89
CA LEU A 44 30.32 -1.70 -12.02
C LEU A 44 31.76 -1.65 -12.54
N GLU A 45 32.56 -0.73 -11.98
CA GLU A 45 33.99 -0.66 -12.20
C GLU A 45 34.65 -1.74 -11.32
N GLU A 46 35.40 -2.64 -11.95
CA GLU A 46 36.24 -3.65 -11.31
C GLU A 46 37.15 -2.99 -10.28
N ARG A 47 36.82 -3.13 -8.99
CA ARG A 47 37.66 -2.65 -7.91
C ARG A 47 38.84 -3.60 -7.75
N SER A 48 39.99 -3.20 -8.27
CA SER A 48 41.27 -3.87 -8.04
C SER A 48 41.61 -3.90 -6.55
N GLU A 49 42.09 -5.06 -6.10
CA GLU A 49 42.60 -5.29 -4.76
C GLU A 49 43.81 -4.38 -4.52
N SER A 50 43.65 -3.39 -3.64
CA SER A 50 44.77 -2.75 -2.96
C SER A 50 44.49 -2.71 -1.47
N GLN A 51 45.44 -3.29 -0.75
CA GLN A 51 45.41 -3.68 0.64
C GLN A 51 45.12 -2.50 1.58
N MET A 52 44.16 -2.68 2.48
CA MET A 52 44.17 -2.03 3.78
C MET A 52 44.16 -3.15 4.83
N GLU A 53 45.33 -3.47 5.35
CA GLU A 53 45.48 -4.35 6.50
C GLU A 53 44.89 -3.66 7.74
N PHE A 54 43.89 -4.30 8.35
CA PHE A 54 43.46 -4.00 9.70
C PHE A 54 44.10 -5.02 10.67
N PRO A 55 44.53 -4.60 11.87
CA PRO A 55 45.35 -5.42 12.75
C PRO A 55 44.61 -6.69 13.21
N VAL A 56 45.27 -7.82 13.05
CA VAL A 56 44.80 -9.15 13.44
C VAL A 56 44.76 -9.26 14.97
N THR A 57 43.58 -9.50 15.54
CA THR A 57 43.46 -10.01 16.92
C THR A 57 43.25 -11.53 16.84
N PRO A 58 44.07 -12.36 17.53
CA PRO A 58 43.96 -13.80 17.41
C PRO A 58 42.84 -14.38 18.29
N GLY A 59 42.02 -15.25 17.69
CA GLY A 59 41.55 -16.46 18.36
C GLY A 59 40.16 -16.43 19.01
N LEU A 60 39.12 -16.67 18.21
CA LEU A 60 38.08 -17.62 18.57
C LEU A 60 37.67 -18.36 17.29
N ALA A 61 37.76 -19.69 17.32
CA ALA A 61 37.63 -20.57 16.17
C ALA A 61 36.36 -20.27 15.35
N ALA A 62 36.53 -19.89 14.09
CA ALA A 62 35.44 -19.74 13.15
C ALA A 62 34.87 -21.14 12.84
N THR A 63 33.62 -21.36 13.24
CA THR A 63 32.78 -22.44 12.72
C THR A 63 32.76 -22.34 11.18
N PRO A 64 32.84 -23.46 10.43
CA PRO A 64 32.89 -23.42 8.97
C PRO A 64 31.79 -22.53 8.38
N GLN A 65 32.21 -21.47 7.68
CA GLN A 65 31.33 -20.54 7.00
C GLN A 65 30.51 -21.33 5.96
N GLU A 66 29.19 -21.31 6.14
CA GLU A 66 28.24 -21.86 5.18
C GLU A 66 28.39 -21.10 3.85
N ASN A 67 28.60 -21.87 2.78
CA ASN A 67 28.77 -21.45 1.40
C ASN A 67 27.76 -20.33 1.03
N PRO A 68 28.15 -19.21 0.38
CA PRO A 68 27.20 -18.17 0.00
C PRO A 68 26.18 -18.75 -0.98
N SER A 69 25.00 -19.02 -0.44
CA SER A 69 23.83 -19.48 -1.16
C SER A 69 23.59 -18.57 -2.36
N THR A 70 23.55 -19.15 -3.57
CA THR A 70 23.18 -18.50 -4.84
C THR A 70 21.70 -18.12 -4.91
N LYS A 71 21.13 -17.68 -3.78
CA LYS A 71 19.71 -17.33 -3.67
C LYS A 71 19.49 -15.97 -4.30
N ARG A 72 18.53 -15.88 -5.22
CA ARG A 72 18.08 -14.60 -5.78
C ARG A 72 17.74 -13.63 -4.63
N PRO A 73 17.95 -12.31 -4.80
CA PRO A 73 17.49 -11.32 -3.83
C PRO A 73 15.98 -11.44 -3.60
N GLY A 74 15.56 -11.36 -2.34
CA GLY A 74 14.14 -11.32 -1.99
C GLY A 74 13.55 -9.95 -2.31
N ILE A 75 12.37 -9.91 -2.91
CA ILE A 75 11.69 -8.67 -3.31
C ILE A 75 10.41 -8.52 -2.49
N THR A 76 10.36 -7.48 -1.65
CA THR A 76 9.16 -7.10 -0.90
C THR A 76 8.54 -5.86 -1.53
N LEU A 77 7.23 -5.90 -1.78
CA LEU A 77 6.46 -4.76 -2.26
C LEU A 77 5.68 -4.13 -1.10
N VAL A 78 5.90 -2.83 -0.85
CA VAL A 78 5.21 -2.09 0.21
C VAL A 78 4.26 -1.07 -0.42
N LEU A 79 2.98 -1.14 -0.06
CA LEU A 79 1.89 -0.35 -0.65
C LEU A 79 1.19 0.49 0.43
N GLY A 80 1.38 1.80 0.38
CA GLY A 80 0.68 2.76 1.25
C GLY A 80 -0.73 3.10 0.76
N GLY A 81 -1.58 3.63 1.64
CA GLY A 81 -2.96 3.99 1.30
C GLY A 81 -3.05 5.11 0.25
N ALA A 82 -3.89 4.93 -0.77
CA ALA A 82 -4.00 5.87 -1.90
C ALA A 82 -5.44 6.16 -2.36
N GLY A 83 -6.49 5.77 -1.61
CA GLY A 83 -7.88 6.05 -1.98
C GLY A 83 -8.21 5.58 -3.41
N VAL A 84 -8.83 6.44 -4.22
CA VAL A 84 -9.12 6.19 -5.65
C VAL A 84 -7.85 5.93 -6.47
N ALA A 85 -6.74 6.60 -6.15
CA ALA A 85 -5.47 6.41 -6.90
C ALA A 85 -4.90 4.98 -6.75
N SER A 86 -5.46 4.18 -5.86
CA SER A 86 -5.09 2.77 -5.65
C SER A 86 -5.32 1.89 -6.89
N TYR A 87 -6.09 2.33 -7.89
CA TYR A 87 -6.16 1.67 -9.20
C TYR A 87 -4.79 1.47 -9.85
N ALA A 88 -3.84 2.38 -9.61
CA ALA A 88 -2.46 2.25 -10.09
C ALA A 88 -1.78 0.97 -9.57
N THR A 89 -2.19 0.48 -8.38
CA THR A 89 -1.68 -0.78 -7.80
C THR A 89 -1.97 -1.97 -8.71
N VAL A 90 -3.14 -2.02 -9.34
CA VAL A 90 -3.51 -3.11 -10.26
C VAL A 90 -2.58 -3.10 -11.48
N GLY A 91 -2.33 -1.91 -12.04
CA GLY A 91 -1.39 -1.74 -13.15
C GLY A 91 0.06 -2.08 -12.78
N LEU A 92 0.49 -1.69 -11.58
CA LEU A 92 1.81 -2.02 -11.05
C LEU A 92 1.99 -3.54 -10.92
N LEU A 93 1.05 -4.23 -10.27
CA LEU A 93 1.09 -5.68 -10.10
C LEU A 93 1.07 -6.41 -11.45
N LYS A 94 0.27 -5.92 -12.40
CA LYS A 94 0.25 -6.42 -13.77
C LYS A 94 1.62 -6.30 -14.43
N ARG A 95 2.23 -5.11 -14.38
CA ARG A 95 3.52 -4.87 -15.03
C ARG A 95 4.62 -5.71 -14.40
N LEU A 96 4.69 -5.77 -13.07
CA LEU A 96 5.66 -6.60 -12.35
C LEU A 96 5.53 -8.08 -12.75
N LYS A 97 4.31 -8.59 -12.89
CA LYS A 97 4.07 -9.97 -13.37
C LYS A 97 4.53 -10.16 -14.81
N THR A 98 4.21 -9.23 -15.71
CA THR A 98 4.59 -9.31 -17.13
C THR A 98 6.10 -9.26 -17.33
N GLU A 99 6.81 -8.46 -16.54
CA GLU A 99 8.28 -8.38 -16.57
C GLU A 99 8.96 -9.56 -15.85
N GLY A 100 8.20 -10.49 -15.28
CA GLY A 100 8.75 -11.64 -14.56
C GLY A 100 9.38 -11.30 -13.21
N VAL A 101 9.06 -10.13 -12.63
CA VAL A 101 9.52 -9.75 -11.30
C VAL A 101 8.76 -10.55 -10.26
N LYS A 102 9.42 -11.54 -9.66
CA LYS A 102 8.83 -12.41 -8.64
C LYS A 102 8.89 -11.76 -7.26
N ILE A 103 7.76 -11.21 -6.83
CA ILE A 103 7.51 -10.66 -5.49
C ILE A 103 7.45 -11.80 -4.47
N ASP A 104 8.18 -11.67 -3.37
CA ASP A 104 8.25 -12.64 -2.27
C ASP A 104 7.28 -12.31 -1.12
N LEU A 105 6.94 -11.03 -0.96
CA LEU A 105 6.06 -10.54 0.10
C LEU A 105 5.38 -9.25 -0.35
N ILE A 106 4.11 -9.06 0.00
CA ILE A 106 3.41 -7.78 -0.16
C ILE A 106 2.96 -7.30 1.22
N VAL A 107 3.33 -6.06 1.57
CA VAL A 107 2.84 -5.37 2.78
C VAL A 107 1.97 -4.22 2.31
N ALA A 108 0.71 -4.17 2.73
CA ALA A 108 -0.23 -3.20 2.18
C ALA A 108 -1.19 -2.63 3.22
N SER A 109 -1.58 -1.36 3.01
CA SER A 109 -2.55 -0.65 3.84
C SER A 109 -3.57 0.09 2.98
N GLY A 110 -4.82 0.11 3.41
CA GLY A 110 -5.96 0.78 2.77
C GLY A 110 -6.49 0.03 1.56
N TRP A 111 -6.97 0.76 0.56
CA TRP A 111 -7.45 0.20 -0.71
C TRP A 111 -6.42 -0.65 -1.46
N PRO A 112 -5.10 -0.35 -1.44
CA PRO A 112 -4.09 -1.24 -2.02
C PRO A 112 -4.01 -2.60 -1.34
N ALA A 113 -4.39 -2.73 -0.07
CA ALA A 113 -4.48 -4.04 0.58
C ALA A 113 -5.57 -4.91 -0.06
N VAL A 114 -6.71 -4.32 -0.42
CA VAL A 114 -7.79 -5.05 -1.13
C VAL A 114 -7.28 -5.59 -2.46
N PHE A 115 -6.57 -4.78 -3.24
CA PHE A 115 -5.99 -5.21 -4.52
C PHE A 115 -4.86 -6.23 -4.35
N ALA A 116 -4.02 -6.08 -3.32
CA ALA A 116 -2.97 -7.06 -2.98
C ALA A 116 -3.58 -8.41 -2.61
N THR A 117 -4.58 -8.45 -1.73
CA THR A 117 -5.32 -9.66 -1.37
C THR A 117 -5.98 -10.30 -2.58
N GLY A 118 -6.63 -9.52 -3.43
CA GLY A 118 -7.18 -10.00 -4.69
C GLY A 118 -6.11 -10.60 -5.61
N TYR A 119 -4.93 -10.00 -5.71
CA TYR A 119 -3.81 -10.54 -6.49
C TYR A 119 -3.30 -11.88 -5.96
N GLY A 120 -3.30 -12.05 -4.63
CA GLY A 120 -2.96 -13.29 -3.95
C GLY A 120 -3.99 -14.41 -4.15
N LEU A 121 -5.29 -14.07 -4.09
CA LEU A 121 -6.41 -15.04 -4.09
C LEU A 121 -6.99 -15.36 -5.46
N LEU A 122 -7.08 -14.38 -6.36
CA LEU A 122 -7.72 -14.55 -7.67
C LEU A 122 -6.83 -15.36 -8.63
N LYS A 123 -7.44 -16.06 -9.59
CA LYS A 123 -6.69 -16.93 -10.50
C LYS A 123 -5.78 -16.15 -11.44
N SER A 124 -6.19 -14.98 -11.90
CA SER A 124 -5.44 -14.17 -12.84
C SER A 124 -5.42 -12.69 -12.49
N VAL A 125 -4.49 -11.94 -13.10
CA VAL A 125 -4.47 -10.48 -13.01
C VAL A 125 -5.67 -9.87 -13.73
N HIS A 126 -6.17 -10.56 -14.75
CA HIS A 126 -7.36 -10.15 -15.46
C HIS A 126 -8.59 -10.13 -14.54
N ASP A 127 -8.75 -11.14 -13.68
CA ASP A 127 -9.82 -11.18 -12.68
C ASP A 127 -9.71 -10.01 -11.69
N LEU A 128 -8.47 -9.63 -11.33
CA LEU A 128 -8.21 -8.46 -10.50
C LEU A 128 -8.59 -7.15 -11.20
N GLU A 129 -8.29 -7.03 -12.50
CA GLU A 129 -8.72 -5.90 -13.33
C GLU A 129 -10.24 -5.81 -13.41
N TRP A 130 -10.93 -6.94 -13.62
CA TRP A 130 -12.40 -7.01 -13.63
C TRP A 130 -13.01 -6.57 -12.29
N PHE A 131 -12.46 -7.04 -11.18
CA PHE A 131 -12.87 -6.59 -9.85
C PHE A 131 -12.68 -5.07 -9.71
N ALA A 132 -11.52 -4.55 -10.12
CA ALA A 132 -11.25 -3.12 -10.06
C ALA A 132 -12.25 -2.31 -10.90
N MET A 133 -12.59 -2.76 -12.11
CA MET A 133 -13.60 -2.11 -12.96
C MET A 133 -15.01 -2.12 -12.37
N ARG A 134 -15.29 -2.97 -11.38
CA ARG A 134 -16.57 -3.03 -10.70
C ARG A 134 -16.71 -1.99 -9.59
N LEU A 135 -15.57 -1.51 -9.06
CA LEU A 135 -15.53 -0.42 -8.09
C LEU A 135 -15.78 0.91 -8.81
N GLU A 136 -16.60 1.76 -8.21
CA GLU A 136 -16.78 3.15 -8.63
C GLU A 136 -15.99 4.09 -7.73
N GLU A 137 -15.70 5.31 -8.21
CA GLU A 137 -15.06 6.37 -7.39
C GLU A 137 -15.85 6.64 -6.09
N THR A 138 -17.18 6.47 -6.16
CA THR A 138 -18.08 6.63 -5.02
C THR A 138 -17.83 5.58 -3.94
N ASP A 139 -17.43 4.36 -4.28
CA ASP A 139 -17.16 3.29 -3.31
C ASP A 139 -15.95 3.60 -2.44
N PHE A 140 -14.92 4.24 -3.00
CA PHE A 140 -13.78 4.74 -2.22
C PHE A 140 -14.23 5.79 -1.20
N LYS A 141 -15.14 6.67 -1.60
CA LYS A 141 -15.71 7.69 -0.72
C LYS A 141 -16.65 7.09 0.32
N LYS A 142 -17.41 6.04 -0.02
CA LYS A 142 -18.32 5.32 0.87
C LYS A 142 -17.58 4.52 1.96
N ALA A 143 -16.49 3.81 1.60
CA ALA A 143 -15.65 3.15 2.60
C ALA A 143 -15.05 4.13 3.59
N CYS A 144 -14.79 5.35 3.10
CA CYS A 144 -14.37 6.45 3.93
C CYS A 144 -15.57 6.99 4.73
N SER A 145 -16.67 7.42 4.14
CA SER A 145 -17.86 8.12 4.71
C SER A 145 -18.28 7.91 6.19
N VAL A 146 -18.77 9.01 6.81
CA VAL A 146 -19.22 9.10 8.22
C VAL A 146 -20.52 8.32 8.45
N LYS A 147 -21.26 8.00 7.38
CA LYS A 147 -22.56 7.36 7.46
C LYS A 147 -22.51 5.94 8.03
N GLY A 148 -21.34 5.29 8.02
CA GLY A 148 -21.03 4.16 8.91
C GLY A 148 -21.79 2.86 8.62
N SER A 149 -21.13 1.73 8.92
CA SER A 149 -21.54 0.31 8.84
C SER A 149 -22.28 -0.21 7.61
N GLU A 150 -23.35 0.44 7.13
CA GLU A 150 -24.14 0.00 5.98
C GLU A 150 -23.36 0.13 4.67
N GLU A 151 -22.79 1.31 4.40
CA GLU A 151 -21.92 1.56 3.23
C GLU A 151 -20.67 0.65 3.25
N LEU A 152 -20.10 0.42 4.44
CA LEU A 152 -18.99 -0.52 4.60
C LEU A 152 -19.44 -1.98 4.38
N GLY A 153 -20.67 -2.32 4.76
CA GLY A 153 -21.27 -3.62 4.51
C GLY A 153 -21.57 -3.89 3.04
N GLU A 154 -21.98 -2.87 2.26
CA GLU A 154 -22.09 -2.97 0.80
C GLU A 154 -20.74 -3.30 0.17
N ILE A 155 -19.69 -2.62 0.61
CA ILE A 155 -18.32 -2.83 0.11
C ILE A 155 -17.80 -4.20 0.54
N SER A 156 -18.06 -4.63 1.77
CA SER A 156 -17.74 -5.98 2.25
C SER A 156 -18.37 -7.04 1.34
N LYS A 157 -19.67 -6.93 1.07
CA LYS A 157 -20.40 -7.84 0.19
C LYS A 157 -19.84 -7.82 -1.23
N LEU A 158 -19.46 -6.65 -1.75
CA LEU A 158 -18.84 -6.55 -3.06
C LEU A 158 -17.51 -7.30 -3.10
N ILE A 159 -16.62 -7.08 -2.12
CA ILE A 159 -15.32 -7.76 -2.05
C ILE A 159 -15.52 -9.28 -1.90
N GLU A 160 -16.38 -9.70 -0.98
CA GLU A 160 -16.71 -11.12 -0.75
C GLU A 160 -17.37 -11.80 -1.97
N SER A 161 -18.07 -11.05 -2.82
CA SER A 161 -18.66 -11.63 -4.04
C SER A 161 -17.61 -12.03 -5.09
N PHE A 162 -16.43 -11.39 -5.07
CA PHE A 162 -15.32 -11.69 -5.96
C PHE A 162 -14.28 -12.63 -5.32
N PHE A 163 -14.05 -12.47 -4.02
CA PHE A 163 -12.99 -13.19 -3.33
C PHE A 163 -13.57 -14.46 -2.71
N LYS A 164 -12.95 -15.60 -3.01
CA LYS A 164 -13.33 -16.86 -2.37
C LYS A 164 -13.08 -16.74 -0.86
N LYS A 165 -14.03 -17.20 -0.05
CA LYS A 165 -13.81 -17.40 1.39
C LYS A 165 -12.61 -18.33 1.59
N SER A 166 -11.54 -17.77 2.16
CA SER A 166 -10.21 -18.35 2.30
C SER A 166 -9.46 -17.58 3.39
N GLU A 167 -8.32 -18.10 3.82
CA GLU A 167 -7.45 -17.42 4.77
C GLU A 167 -6.25 -16.75 4.08
N LEU A 168 -5.61 -15.78 4.72
CA LEU A 168 -4.46 -15.05 4.17
C LEU A 168 -3.27 -15.96 3.81
N GLN A 169 -3.11 -17.08 4.51
CA GLN A 169 -2.04 -18.06 4.29
C GLN A 169 -2.26 -18.88 3.02
N GLU A 170 -3.49 -18.90 2.48
CA GLU A 170 -3.81 -19.59 1.23
C GLU A 170 -3.48 -18.73 -0.02
N THR A 171 -3.07 -17.49 0.19
CA THR A 171 -2.68 -16.60 -0.91
C THR A 171 -1.42 -17.12 -1.60
N ARG A 172 -1.35 -16.93 -2.93
CA ARG A 172 -0.19 -17.40 -3.73
C ARG A 172 1.12 -16.69 -3.39
N ILE A 173 1.01 -15.50 -2.81
CA ILE A 173 2.13 -14.65 -2.39
C ILE A 173 1.78 -14.20 -0.98
N PRO A 174 2.68 -14.36 0.00
CA PRO A 174 2.45 -13.87 1.36
C PRO A 174 2.04 -12.40 1.36
N ILE A 175 0.94 -12.09 2.04
CA ILE A 175 0.39 -10.74 2.14
C ILE A 175 0.22 -10.39 3.61
N VAL A 176 0.72 -9.20 3.96
CA VAL A 176 0.59 -8.61 5.29
C VAL A 176 -0.26 -7.36 5.17
N ILE A 177 -1.41 -7.37 5.84
CA ILE A 177 -2.33 -6.24 5.89
C ILE A 177 -2.01 -5.41 7.12
N VAL A 178 -1.73 -4.13 6.92
CA VAL A 178 -1.43 -3.19 7.99
C VAL A 178 -2.59 -2.20 8.12
N PRO A 179 -3.43 -2.29 9.16
CA PRO A 179 -4.48 -1.30 9.39
C PRO A 179 -3.88 0.05 9.74
N GLY A 180 -4.46 1.13 9.21
CA GLY A 180 -3.95 2.51 9.40
C GLY A 180 -4.13 3.11 10.80
N ASN A 181 -4.70 2.39 11.77
CA ASN A 181 -4.90 2.90 13.14
C ASN A 181 -3.97 2.19 14.13
N THR A 182 -2.78 2.74 14.32
CA THR A 182 -1.71 2.21 15.19
C THR A 182 -1.92 2.51 16.68
N GLU A 183 -2.89 3.36 17.06
CA GLU A 183 -3.04 3.81 18.45
C GLU A 183 -3.79 2.83 19.36
N ARG A 184 -4.19 1.65 18.85
CA ARG A 184 -4.91 0.65 19.65
C ARG A 184 -4.16 -0.65 19.82
N GLU A 185 -4.29 -1.21 21.02
CA GLU A 185 -4.03 -2.60 21.33
C GLU A 185 -4.82 -3.49 20.34
N GLY A 186 -4.12 -4.31 19.56
CA GLY A 186 -4.71 -5.10 18.47
C GLY A 186 -4.58 -4.50 17.05
N SER A 187 -3.93 -3.35 16.87
CA SER A 187 -3.53 -2.82 15.56
C SER A 187 -2.29 -3.53 14.98
N GLY A 188 -2.28 -4.86 15.09
CA GLY A 188 -1.20 -5.68 14.55
C GLY A 188 -1.23 -5.69 13.03
N ALA A 189 -0.07 -5.96 12.44
CA ALA A 189 -0.01 -6.43 11.07
C ALA A 189 -0.65 -7.83 11.00
N PHE A 190 -1.54 -8.05 10.03
CA PHE A 190 -2.22 -9.33 9.84
C PHE A 190 -1.59 -10.09 8.69
N ASP A 191 -1.03 -11.25 8.97
CA ASP A 191 -0.39 -12.15 8.00
C ASP A 191 -1.12 -13.50 7.86
N SER A 192 -2.16 -13.71 8.66
CA SER A 192 -2.82 -15.00 8.85
C SER A 192 -4.29 -14.83 9.26
N GLY A 193 -5.10 -15.86 9.01
CA GLY A 193 -6.54 -15.90 9.34
C GLY A 193 -7.44 -15.31 8.25
N ASP A 194 -8.68 -14.99 8.62
CA ASP A 194 -9.66 -14.39 7.71
C ASP A 194 -9.14 -13.07 7.14
N TRP A 195 -9.25 -12.91 5.82
CA TRP A 195 -8.79 -11.70 5.15
C TRP A 195 -9.81 -10.55 5.24
N ALA A 196 -11.10 -10.82 5.43
CA ALA A 196 -12.15 -9.81 5.32
C ALA A 196 -12.07 -8.79 6.46
N THR A 197 -11.96 -9.28 7.69
CA THR A 197 -11.85 -8.42 8.88
C THR A 197 -10.68 -7.43 8.82
N PRO A 198 -9.42 -7.85 8.57
CA PRO A 198 -8.29 -6.92 8.48
C PRO A 198 -8.39 -5.98 7.27
N LEU A 199 -8.95 -6.43 6.14
CA LEU A 199 -9.19 -5.56 4.98
C LEU A 199 -10.19 -4.43 5.31
N LEU A 200 -11.31 -4.77 5.94
CA LEU A 200 -12.32 -3.77 6.31
C LEU A 200 -11.77 -2.78 7.34
N ARG A 201 -10.98 -3.27 8.32
CA ARG A 201 -10.29 -2.42 9.30
C ARG A 201 -9.32 -1.44 8.62
N THR A 202 -8.66 -1.82 7.54
CA THR A 202 -7.70 -0.93 6.89
C THR A 202 -8.34 0.13 5.98
N VAL A 203 -9.55 -0.10 5.46
CA VAL A 203 -10.27 0.90 4.66
C VAL A 203 -11.08 1.88 5.52
N ALA A 204 -11.40 1.49 6.77
CA ALA A 204 -12.08 2.32 7.76
C ALA A 204 -11.08 3.22 8.52
N LEU A 205 -10.67 4.34 7.93
CA LEU A 205 -9.71 5.30 8.53
C LEU A 205 -10.35 6.16 9.65
N PRO A 206 -9.86 6.10 10.91
CA PRO A 206 -10.37 6.93 12.01
C PRO A 206 -9.77 8.36 11.98
N GLY A 207 -10.56 9.35 12.42
CA GLY A 207 -10.20 10.78 12.39
C GLY A 207 -11.00 11.58 11.35
N LEU A 208 -11.51 10.90 10.33
CA LEU A 208 -12.65 11.35 9.53
C LEU A 208 -13.94 10.57 9.89
N TYR A 209 -13.86 9.36 10.50
CA TYR A 209 -14.96 8.38 10.50
C TYR A 209 -15.09 7.45 11.72
N ARG A 210 -16.21 6.69 11.80
CA ARG A 210 -16.63 5.81 12.91
C ARG A 210 -15.80 4.52 12.99
N LYS A 211 -15.54 4.05 14.22
CA LYS A 211 -14.82 2.82 14.60
C LYS A 211 -15.42 1.55 13.93
N PHE A 212 -14.55 0.67 13.43
CA PHE A 212 -14.92 -0.69 12.99
C PHE A 212 -15.57 -1.48 14.14
N PRO A 213 -16.60 -2.32 13.91
CA PRO A 213 -17.28 -3.07 14.97
C PRO A 213 -16.30 -3.89 15.81
N GLU A 214 -16.51 -3.93 17.12
CA GLU A 214 -15.72 -4.74 18.05
C GLU A 214 -16.10 -6.22 17.89
N ASP A 215 -15.12 -7.12 18.02
CA ASP A 215 -15.41 -8.53 18.20
C ASP A 215 -16.07 -8.71 19.59
N PRO A 216 -17.11 -9.53 19.73
CA PRO A 216 -17.72 -9.78 21.04
C PRO A 216 -16.72 -10.52 21.94
N ASP A 217 -16.48 -9.98 23.14
CA ASP A 217 -15.68 -10.60 24.20
C ASP A 217 -16.16 -12.01 24.59
#